data_AF-A0A2V9PAZ2-F1
#
_entry.id   AF-A0A2V9PAZ2-F1
#
_cell.length_a   1.000
_cell.length_b   1.000
_cell.length_c   1.000
_cell.angle_alpha   90.00
_cell.angle_beta   90.00
_cell.angle_gamma   90.00
#
_symmetry.space_group_name_H-M   'P 1'
#
loop_
_entity.id
_entity.type
_entity.pdbx_description
1 polymer ?
#
loop_
_entity_poly.entity_id
_entity_poly.type
_entity_poly.pdbx_seq_one_letter_code
_entity_poly.pdbx_strand_id
1 'polypeptide(L)'
;MNNVVALAKTAKLFDLPIILSTVNVSNGVNEDTIPQLADVLKGVRPVDRTSINSWEDEEFLAAVKATGRKKLIICALWTEACLLFPTLDALSEGYEVYPVTDAVGGTSPESHRAALERMVQAGARPTT
;
A
#
# COMPACT_ATOMS: atom_id res chain seq x y z
N MET A 1 1.24 -12.38 8.05
CA MET A 1 1.12 -11.38 9.15
C MET A 1 2.47 -10.81 9.59
N ASN A 2 3.49 -11.64 9.84
CA ASN A 2 4.79 -11.16 10.34
C ASN A 2 5.51 -10.19 9.39
N ASN A 3 5.36 -10.37 8.07
CA ASN A 3 6.12 -9.61 7.08
C ASN A 3 5.68 -8.13 7.00
N VAL A 4 4.37 -7.82 7.01
CA VAL A 4 3.90 -6.41 7.00
C VAL A 4 4.33 -5.66 8.27
N VAL A 5 4.37 -6.35 9.41
CA VAL A 5 4.86 -5.77 10.68
C VAL A 5 6.37 -5.53 10.60
N ALA A 6 7.14 -6.46 10.03
CA ALA A 6 8.58 -6.30 9.84
C ALA A 6 8.90 -5.16 8.86
N LEU A 7 8.14 -5.04 7.77
CA LEU A 7 8.24 -3.93 6.82
C LEU A 7 7.99 -2.58 7.51
N ALA A 8 6.90 -2.46 8.27
CA ALA A 8 6.58 -1.23 9.00
C ALA A 8 7.66 -0.85 10.03
N LYS A 9 8.18 -1.82 10.77
CA LYS A 9 9.31 -1.60 11.70
C LYS A 9 10.56 -1.13 10.97
N THR A 10 10.86 -1.72 9.82
CA THR A 10 11.99 -1.35 8.98
C THR A 10 11.82 0.09 8.48
N ALA A 11 10.64 0.45 7.96
CA ALA A 11 10.35 1.81 7.52
C ALA A 11 10.56 2.85 8.63
N LYS A 12 10.12 2.56 9.87
CA LYS A 12 10.38 3.44 11.02
C LYS A 12 11.86 3.51 11.40
N LEU A 13 12.58 2.39 11.37
CA LEU A 13 14.01 2.34 11.69
C LEU A 13 14.84 3.24 10.75
N PHE A 14 14.43 3.35 9.48
CA PHE A 14 15.07 4.19 8.48
C PHE A 14 14.46 5.61 8.37
N ASP A 15 13.59 6.00 9.31
CA ASP A 15 12.90 7.29 9.31
C ASP A 15 12.21 7.61 7.98
N LEU A 16 11.61 6.59 7.35
CA LEU A 16 10.85 6.77 6.11
C LEU A 16 9.48 7.39 6.42
N PRO A 17 8.97 8.28 5.55
CA PRO A 17 7.59 8.74 5.64
C PRO A 17 6.65 7.55 5.38
N ILE A 18 5.69 7.33 6.28
CA ILE A 18 4.70 6.25 6.18
C ILE A 18 3.33 6.85 5.99
N ILE A 19 2.61 6.37 4.97
CA ILE A 19 1.22 6.69 4.73
C ILE A 19 0.44 5.40 4.98
N LEU A 20 -0.41 5.43 6.01
CA LEU A 20 -1.36 4.36 6.31
C LEU A 20 -2.69 4.72 5.68
N SER A 21 -3.33 3.77 5.01
CA SER A 21 -4.67 3.96 4.45
C SER A 21 -5.56 2.77 4.76
N THR A 22 -6.83 3.05 5.02
CA THR A 22 -7.90 2.07 5.26
C THR A 22 -9.04 2.30 4.27
N VAL A 23 -9.95 1.34 4.11
CA VAL A 23 -11.09 1.47 3.17
C VAL A 23 -12.40 1.28 3.93
N ASN A 24 -13.24 2.31 4.00
CA ASN A 24 -14.56 2.29 4.61
C ASN A 24 -14.59 1.78 6.08
N VAL A 25 -13.59 2.13 6.88
CA VAL A 25 -13.57 1.79 8.33
C VAL A 25 -14.56 2.67 9.09
N SER A 26 -14.58 3.97 8.82
CA SER A 26 -15.53 4.93 9.42
C SER A 26 -16.99 4.62 9.07
N ASN A 27 -17.22 4.01 7.90
CA ASN A 27 -18.53 3.58 7.43
C ASN A 27 -18.93 2.18 7.95
N GLY A 28 -18.05 1.50 8.69
CA GLY A 28 -18.30 0.17 9.28
C GLY A 28 -18.35 -0.98 8.26
N VAL A 29 -17.84 -0.79 7.05
CA VAL A 29 -17.82 -1.85 6.01
C VAL A 29 -16.64 -2.80 6.22
N ASN A 30 -15.49 -2.28 6.64
CA ASN A 30 -14.30 -3.08 6.96
C ASN A 30 -13.82 -2.82 8.39
N GLU A 31 -13.07 -3.77 8.92
CA GLU A 31 -12.35 -3.62 10.18
C GLU A 31 -11.13 -2.71 10.02
N ASP A 32 -10.72 -2.08 11.12
CA ASP A 32 -9.52 -1.25 11.18
C ASP A 32 -8.24 -2.09 11.06
N THR A 33 -7.11 -1.39 10.93
CA THR A 33 -5.76 -1.95 10.90
C THR A 33 -5.54 -2.90 12.08
N ILE A 34 -5.05 -4.11 11.79
CA ILE A 34 -4.81 -5.14 12.81
C ILE A 34 -3.93 -4.60 13.96
N PRO A 35 -4.19 -5.02 15.23
CA PRO A 35 -3.53 -4.44 16.40
C PRO A 35 -2.00 -4.46 16.35
N GLN A 36 -1.41 -5.53 15.80
CA GLN A 36 0.05 -5.69 15.71
C GLN A 36 0.70 -4.67 14.79
N LEU A 37 0.01 -4.26 13.72
CA LEU A 37 0.51 -3.24 12.79
C LEU A 37 0.21 -1.84 13.34
N ALA A 38 -0.99 -1.64 13.92
CA ALA A 38 -1.38 -0.39 14.55
C ALA A 38 -0.42 0.01 15.69
N ASP A 39 0.06 -0.95 16.50
CA ASP A 39 1.04 -0.69 17.56
C ASP A 39 2.37 -0.12 17.02
N VAL A 40 2.88 -0.69 15.92
CA VAL A 40 4.09 -0.18 15.25
C VAL A 40 3.86 1.21 14.68
N LEU A 41 2.68 1.43 14.07
CA LEU A 41 2.30 2.67 13.39
C LEU A 41 1.66 3.71 14.32
N LYS A 42 1.77 3.57 15.65
CA LYS A 42 1.33 4.58 16.61
C LYS A 42 1.84 5.97 16.22
N GLY A 43 0.91 6.91 16.10
CA GLY A 43 1.17 8.30 15.68
C GLY A 43 1.01 8.56 14.18
N VAL A 44 0.89 7.52 13.35
CA VAL A 44 0.54 7.65 11.94
C VAL A 44 -0.99 7.64 11.82
N ARG A 45 -1.58 8.77 11.42
CA ARG A 45 -3.03 8.86 11.20
C ARG A 45 -3.40 8.14 9.89
N PRO A 46 -4.34 7.18 9.90
CA PRO A 46 -4.83 6.57 8.66
C PRO A 46 -5.58 7.58 7.80
N VAL A 47 -5.39 7.49 6.48
CA VAL A 47 -6.29 8.06 5.47
C VAL A 47 -7.37 7.03 5.19
N ASP A 48 -8.54 7.21 5.80
CA ASP A 48 -9.70 6.33 5.60
C ASP A 48 -10.49 6.77 4.38
N ARG A 49 -10.39 5.99 3.32
CA ARG A 49 -10.94 6.30 1.99
C ARG A 49 -12.13 5.43 1.67
N THR A 50 -12.92 5.84 0.68
CA THR A 50 -14.08 5.06 0.19
C THR A 50 -13.79 4.31 -1.12
N SER A 51 -12.87 4.81 -1.96
CA SER A 51 -12.43 4.13 -3.18
C SER A 51 -11.50 2.95 -2.86
N ILE A 52 -11.56 1.90 -3.68
CA ILE A 52 -10.63 0.76 -3.68
C ILE A 52 -9.27 1.15 -4.27
N ASN A 53 -9.22 2.10 -5.20
CA ASN A 53 -7.98 2.65 -5.70
C ASN A 53 -7.56 3.84 -4.81
N SER A 54 -6.47 3.70 -4.05
CA SER A 54 -6.01 4.82 -3.21
C SER A 54 -5.56 6.02 -4.04
N TRP A 55 -5.26 5.81 -5.32
CA TRP A 55 -4.84 6.88 -6.22
C TRP A 55 -5.99 7.76 -6.76
N GLU A 56 -7.23 7.42 -6.41
CA GLU A 56 -8.40 8.26 -6.68
C GLU A 56 -8.77 9.14 -5.47
N ASP A 57 -8.14 8.92 -4.32
CA ASP A 57 -8.41 9.65 -3.09
C ASP A 57 -7.50 10.88 -2.97
N GLU A 58 -8.11 12.06 -2.91
CA GLU A 58 -7.38 13.34 -2.92
C GLU A 58 -6.49 13.52 -1.68
N GLU A 59 -6.94 13.06 -0.50
CA GLU A 59 -6.17 13.15 0.74
C GLU A 59 -4.95 12.22 0.68
N PHE A 60 -5.14 10.99 0.18
CA PHE A 60 -4.05 10.05 -0.04
C PHE A 60 -3.01 10.61 -1.03
N LEU A 61 -3.45 11.16 -2.17
CA LEU A 61 -2.55 11.76 -3.16
C LEU A 61 -1.78 12.94 -2.58
N ALA A 62 -2.46 13.80 -1.83
CA ALA A 62 -1.83 14.94 -1.17
C ALA A 62 -0.76 14.48 -0.18
N ALA A 63 -1.06 13.45 0.63
CA ALA A 63 -0.10 12.85 1.56
C ALA A 63 1.13 12.29 0.84
N VAL A 64 0.94 11.54 -0.26
CA VAL A 64 2.05 10.99 -1.07
C VAL A 64 2.91 12.12 -1.63
N LYS A 65 2.29 13.12 -2.27
CA LYS A 65 3.01 14.25 -2.87
C LYS A 65 3.76 15.08 -1.83
N ALA A 66 3.18 15.28 -0.65
CA ALA A 66 3.80 16.01 0.46
C ALA A 66 5.11 15.35 0.97
N THR A 67 5.30 14.04 0.76
CA THR A 67 6.56 13.37 1.11
C THR A 67 7.75 13.82 0.26
N GLY A 68 7.49 14.35 -0.94
CA GLY A 68 8.52 14.67 -1.93
C GLY A 68 9.29 13.46 -2.48
N ARG A 69 8.87 12.22 -2.16
CA ARG A 69 9.56 10.99 -2.57
C ARG A 69 9.08 10.53 -3.94
N LYS A 70 10.01 10.09 -4.80
CA LYS A 70 9.71 9.48 -6.11
C LYS A 70 9.66 7.95 -6.08
N LYS A 71 10.21 7.34 -5.05
CA LYS A 71 10.21 5.88 -4.86
C LYS A 71 9.15 5.51 -3.84
N LEU A 72 8.24 4.62 -4.22
CA LEU A 72 7.15 4.15 -3.39
C LEU A 72 7.38 2.68 -3.05
N ILE A 73 7.55 2.37 -1.77
CA ILE A 73 7.53 1.00 -1.25
C ILE A 73 6.09 0.75 -0.82
N ILE A 74 5.42 -0.23 -1.44
CA ILE A 74 3.98 -0.41 -1.27
C ILE A 74 3.65 -1.86 -0.86
N CYS A 75 2.80 -1.98 0.15
CA CYS A 75 2.11 -3.21 0.51
C CYS A 75 0.63 -2.90 0.74
N ALA A 76 -0.26 -3.80 0.32
CA ALA A 76 -1.70 -3.65 0.51
C ALA A 76 -2.41 -5.00 0.46
N LEU A 77 -3.70 -4.97 0.81
CA LEU A 77 -4.63 -6.09 0.71
C LEU A 77 -5.91 -5.59 0.01
N TRP A 78 -6.33 -6.11 -1.14
CA TRP A 78 -5.77 -7.25 -1.92
C TRP A 78 -4.78 -6.83 -3.02
N THR A 79 -3.96 -7.78 -3.45
CA THR A 79 -2.90 -7.61 -4.46
C THR A 79 -3.48 -7.14 -5.80
N GLU A 80 -4.58 -7.73 -6.24
CA GLU A 80 -5.26 -7.46 -7.51
C GLU A 80 -6.11 -6.19 -7.52
N ALA A 81 -6.24 -5.51 -6.38
CA ALA A 81 -7.09 -4.33 -6.23
C ALA A 81 -6.32 -3.18 -5.56
N CYS A 82 -6.30 -3.15 -4.22
CA CYS A 82 -5.69 -2.08 -3.43
C CYS A 82 -4.18 -1.92 -3.63
N LEU A 83 -3.49 -2.94 -4.16
CA LEU A 83 -2.08 -2.82 -4.57
C LEU A 83 -1.95 -2.47 -6.05
N LEU A 84 -2.65 -3.21 -6.91
CA LEU A 84 -2.54 -3.09 -8.37
C LEU A 84 -2.91 -1.70 -8.88
N PHE A 85 -4.09 -1.20 -8.52
CA PHE A 85 -4.61 0.05 -9.08
C PHE A 85 -3.71 1.25 -8.79
N PRO A 86 -3.34 1.53 -7.51
CA PRO A 86 -2.47 2.66 -7.24
C PRO A 86 -1.05 2.45 -7.75
N THR A 87 -0.58 1.20 -7.91
CA THR A 87 0.72 0.92 -8.54
C THR A 87 0.72 1.36 -10.00
N LEU A 88 -0.32 1.02 -10.77
CA LEU A 88 -0.40 1.40 -12.19
C LEU A 88 -0.48 2.92 -12.36
N ASP A 89 -1.30 3.59 -11.56
CA ASP A 89 -1.47 5.04 -11.65
C ASP A 89 -0.19 5.78 -11.22
N ALA A 90 0.44 5.36 -10.11
CA ALA A 90 1.71 5.93 -9.67
C ALA A 90 2.82 5.76 -10.72
N LEU A 91 2.91 4.58 -11.36
CA LEU A 91 3.84 4.37 -12.47
C LEU A 91 3.55 5.31 -13.65
N SER A 92 2.27 5.52 -13.98
CA SER A 92 1.86 6.44 -15.06
C SER A 92 2.22 7.90 -14.77
N GLU A 93 2.26 8.29 -13.49
CA GLU A 93 2.72 9.61 -13.01
C GLU A 93 4.25 9.70 -12.84
N GLY A 94 4.99 8.65 -13.20
CA GLY A 94 6.45 8.62 -13.17
C GLY A 94 7.07 8.36 -11.80
N TYR A 95 6.33 7.77 -10.86
CA TYR A 95 6.93 7.20 -9.65
C TYR A 95 7.63 5.88 -9.96
N GLU A 96 8.65 5.54 -9.18
CA GLU A 96 9.21 4.19 -9.15
C GLU A 96 8.52 3.39 -8.05
N VAL A 97 7.80 2.32 -8.41
CA VAL A 97 7.01 1.55 -7.46
C VAL A 97 7.66 0.19 -7.17
N TYR A 98 7.76 -0.14 -5.88
CA TYR A 98 8.38 -1.33 -5.34
C TYR A 98 7.36 -2.11 -4.48
N PRO A 99 6.54 -2.99 -5.09
CA PRO A 99 5.63 -3.86 -4.35
C PRO A 99 6.40 -4.85 -3.46
N VAL A 100 6.05 -4.93 -2.17
CA VAL A 100 6.68 -5.86 -1.22
C VAL A 100 5.90 -7.18 -1.20
N THR A 101 6.31 -8.11 -2.06
CA THR A 101 5.53 -9.29 -2.47
C THR A 101 5.23 -10.28 -1.35
N ASP A 102 6.10 -10.37 -0.34
CA ASP A 102 5.90 -11.22 0.83
C ASP A 102 5.05 -10.54 1.93
N ALA A 103 4.70 -9.26 1.76
CA ALA A 103 3.87 -8.46 2.66
C ALA A 103 2.48 -8.13 2.09
N VAL A 104 2.08 -8.80 1.00
CA VAL A 104 0.77 -8.62 0.34
C VAL A 104 0.07 -9.96 0.12
N GLY A 105 -1.25 -9.93 -0.05
CA GLY A 105 -2.06 -11.12 -0.30
C GLY A 105 -3.16 -10.85 -1.32
N GLY A 106 -3.53 -11.84 -2.12
CA GLY A 106 -4.67 -11.75 -3.04
C GLY A 106 -5.83 -12.61 -2.59
N THR A 107 -6.97 -12.50 -3.27
CA THR A 107 -8.16 -13.33 -2.99
C THR A 107 -7.95 -14.80 -3.36
N SER A 108 -7.04 -15.07 -4.30
CA SER A 108 -6.59 -16.41 -4.68
C SER A 108 -5.13 -16.37 -5.14
N PRO A 109 -4.41 -17.52 -5.16
CA PRO A 109 -3.06 -17.58 -5.71
C PRO A 109 -3.00 -17.11 -7.17
N GLU A 110 -4.03 -17.42 -7.96
CA GLU A 110 -4.13 -17.01 -9.36
C GLU A 110 -4.30 -15.50 -9.51
N SER A 111 -5.25 -14.91 -8.76
CA SER A 111 -5.49 -13.46 -8.76
C SER A 111 -4.24 -12.69 -8.32
N HIS A 112 -3.58 -13.17 -7.26
CA HIS A 112 -2.34 -12.60 -6.74
C HIS A 112 -1.23 -12.62 -7.79
N ARG A 113 -0.99 -13.78 -8.42
CA ARG A 113 0.05 -13.94 -9.44
C ARG A 113 -0.22 -13.06 -10.66
N ALA A 114 -1.44 -13.10 -11.21
CA ALA A 114 -1.81 -12.30 -12.37
C ALA A 114 -1.67 -10.79 -12.12
N ALA A 115 -2.01 -10.34 -10.90
CA ALA A 115 -1.83 -8.95 -10.52
C ALA A 115 -0.35 -8.53 -10.45
N LEU A 116 0.51 -9.34 -9.82
CA LEU A 116 1.94 -9.06 -9.77
C LEU A 116 2.57 -9.06 -11.17
N GLU A 117 2.19 -10.01 -12.03
CA GLU A 117 2.64 -10.05 -13.43
C GLU A 117 2.26 -8.78 -14.18
N ARG A 118 1.02 -8.29 -14.00
CA ARG A 118 0.55 -7.04 -14.60
C ARG A 118 1.33 -5.82 -14.08
N MET A 119 1.64 -5.76 -12.78
CA MET A 119 2.46 -4.69 -12.21
C MET A 119 3.87 -4.69 -12.82
N VAL A 120 4.49 -5.87 -12.95
CA VAL A 120 5.82 -6.01 -13.57
C VAL A 120 5.79 -5.56 -15.04
N GLN A 121 4.78 -5.97 -15.80
CA GLN A 121 4.61 -5.54 -17.21
C GLN A 121 4.47 -4.02 -17.34
N ALA A 122 3.89 -3.35 -16.35
CA ALA A 122 3.77 -1.89 -16.29
C ALA A 122 5.05 -1.19 -15.81
N GLY A 123 6.07 -1.92 -15.35
CA GLY A 123 7.37 -1.39 -14.91
C GLY A 123 7.57 -1.32 -13.39
N ALA A 124 6.68 -1.90 -12.58
CA ALA A 124 6.93 -2.07 -11.15
C ALA A 124 8.16 -2.97 -10.92
N ARG A 125 8.83 -2.77 -9.77
CA ARG A 125 10.01 -3.55 -9.37
C ARG A 125 9.74 -4.28 -8.05
N PRO A 126 9.06 -5.43 -8.08
CA PRO A 126 8.72 -6.16 -6.86
C PRO A 126 9.97 -6.58 -6.08
N THR A 127 9.86 -6.54 -4.76
CA THR A 127 10.88 -6.95 -3.78
C THR A 127 10.24 -7.74 -2.64
N THR A 128 11.02 -8.16 -1.65
CA THR A 128 10.61 -8.77 -0.38
C THR A 128 11.26 -8.02 0.77
#